data_AF-A0A1A8MMH8-F1
#
_entry.id   AF-A0A1A8MMH8-F1
#
_cell.length_a   1.000
_cell.length_b   1.000
_cell.length_c   1.000
_cell.angle_alpha   90.00
_cell.angle_beta   90.00
_cell.angle_gamma   90.00
#
_symmetry.space_group_name_H-M   'P 1'
#
loop_
_entity.id
_entity.type
_entity.pdbx_description
1 polymer ?
#
loop_
_entity_poly.entity_id
_entity_poly.type
_entity_poly.pdbx_seq_one_letter_code
_entity_poly.pdbx_strand_id
1 'polypeptide(L)'
;QRAVPCAFTFLQKNPEDHEMQQLMEEYKNEYDLSGYIIDQEQRPSEVSFVRGVKLISSGNYSSSVELLEEALRLYLEEYDLCQVDCEGISCVSSDRDFYVLIAEVYVDTLKCKLKCEENLMPNVGGYFVKNLVATIYHYLQYAYYK
;
A
#
# COMPACT_ATOMS: atom_id res chain seq x y z
N GLN A 1 -14.72 17.93 13.06
CA GLN A 1 -14.77 16.45 13.09
C GLN A 1 -14.28 15.78 11.80
N ARG A 2 -14.48 16.33 10.58
CA ARG A 2 -13.91 15.74 9.34
C ARG A 2 -12.39 15.96 9.15
N ALA A 3 -11.79 16.88 9.89
CA ALA A 3 -10.36 17.18 9.76
C ALA A 3 -9.45 16.06 10.31
N VAL A 4 -9.89 15.36 11.36
CA VAL A 4 -9.07 14.35 12.05
C VAL A 4 -8.76 13.12 11.17
N PRO A 5 -9.74 12.49 10.48
CA PRO A 5 -9.43 11.40 9.55
C PRO A 5 -8.48 11.81 8.42
N CYS A 6 -8.64 13.02 7.87
CA CYS A 6 -7.76 13.54 6.82
C CYS A 6 -6.34 13.77 7.33
N ALA A 7 -6.19 14.41 8.49
CA ALA A 7 -4.88 14.62 9.12
C ALA A 7 -4.21 13.29 9.48
N PHE A 8 -4.96 12.32 9.98
CA PHE A 8 -4.45 10.98 10.27
C PHE A 8 -4.00 10.24 9.02
N THR A 9 -4.79 10.28 7.95
CA THR A 9 -4.44 9.71 6.63
C THR A 9 -3.16 10.34 6.08
N PHE A 10 -3.04 11.67 6.16
CA PHE A 10 -1.83 12.38 5.74
C PHE A 10 -0.58 11.94 6.53
N LEU A 11 -0.71 11.80 7.85
CA LEU A 11 0.38 11.32 8.71
C LEU A 11 0.82 9.90 8.41
N GLN A 12 -0.08 9.04 7.92
CA GLN A 12 0.33 7.70 7.50
C GLN A 12 1.43 7.83 6.43
N LYS A 13 1.19 8.61 5.37
CA LYS A 13 2.17 8.77 4.28
C LYS A 13 3.37 9.65 4.63
N ASN A 14 3.21 10.57 5.58
CA ASN A 14 4.23 11.53 5.97
C ASN A 14 4.53 11.40 7.48
N PRO A 15 5.14 10.28 7.92
CA PRO A 15 5.35 10.04 9.34
C PRO A 15 6.33 11.03 9.97
N GLU A 16 7.20 11.67 9.19
CA GLU A 16 8.21 12.62 9.66
C GLU A 16 7.72 14.09 9.73
N ASP A 17 6.45 14.35 9.40
CA ASP A 17 5.89 15.71 9.43
C ASP A 17 5.63 16.16 10.88
N HIS A 18 6.56 16.96 11.42
CA HIS A 18 6.51 17.42 12.81
C HIS A 18 5.31 18.32 13.12
N GLU A 19 4.87 19.16 12.17
CA GLU A 19 3.74 20.07 12.39
C GLU A 19 2.43 19.27 12.52
N MET A 20 2.23 18.30 11.63
CA MET A 20 1.04 17.46 11.64
C MET A 20 1.03 16.50 12.84
N GLN A 21 2.19 16.00 13.27
CA GLN A 21 2.30 15.22 14.51
C GLN A 21 1.84 16.03 15.72
N GLN A 22 2.34 17.26 15.85
CA GLN A 22 1.97 18.15 16.94
C GLN A 22 0.47 18.46 16.91
N LEU A 23 -0.07 18.81 15.75
CA LEU A 23 -1.49 19.09 15.58
C LEU A 23 -2.37 17.89 15.98
N MET A 24 -1.98 16.68 15.59
CA MET A 24 -2.72 15.47 15.96
C MET A 24 -2.62 15.14 17.44
N GLU A 25 -1.51 15.46 18.10
CA GLU A 25 -1.38 15.30 19.54
C GLU A 25 -2.22 16.33 20.31
N GLU A 26 -2.28 17.58 19.84
CA GLU A 26 -3.19 18.60 20.35
C GLU A 26 -4.65 18.13 20.25
N TYR A 27 -5.06 17.59 19.10
CA TYR A 27 -6.41 17.05 18.93
C TYR A 27 -6.71 15.86 19.85
N LYS A 28 -5.75 14.97 20.11
CA LYS A 28 -5.93 13.85 21.06
C LYS A 28 -6.11 14.31 22.51
N ASN A 29 -5.45 15.42 22.88
CA ASN A 29 -5.52 15.95 24.24
C ASN A 29 -6.83 16.71 24.50
N GLU A 30 -7.35 17.39 23.48
CA GLU A 30 -8.56 18.22 23.61
C GLU A 30 -9.86 17.44 23.37
N TYR A 31 -9.82 16.39 22.53
CA TYR A 31 -11.01 15.66 22.10
C TYR A 31 -10.87 14.14 22.25
N ASP A 32 -11.98 13.46 22.54
CA ASP A 32 -12.06 12.02 22.35
C ASP A 32 -12.11 11.70 20.84
N LEU A 33 -11.00 11.17 20.32
CA LEU A 33 -10.84 10.80 18.92
C LEU A 33 -11.25 9.35 18.61
N SER A 34 -11.87 8.65 19.57
CA SER A 34 -12.34 7.29 19.36
C SER A 34 -13.30 7.21 18.16
N GLY A 35 -12.96 6.36 17.18
CA GLY A 35 -13.70 6.22 15.93
C GLY A 35 -13.39 7.24 14.82
N TYR A 36 -12.51 8.23 15.05
CA TYR A 36 -12.10 9.20 14.02
C TYR A 36 -10.67 8.98 13.50
N ILE A 37 -9.89 8.14 14.17
CA ILE A 37 -8.55 7.71 13.75
C ILE A 37 -8.71 6.59 12.72
N ILE A 38 -9.02 6.97 11.49
CA ILE A 38 -9.25 6.04 10.36
C ILE A 38 -8.43 6.54 9.19
N ASP A 39 -7.58 5.66 8.66
CA ASP A 39 -6.88 5.89 7.40
C ASP A 39 -7.86 5.67 6.24
N GLN A 40 -8.15 6.73 5.50
CA GLN A 40 -9.07 6.71 4.36
C GLN A 40 -8.40 6.23 3.08
N GLU A 41 -7.07 6.18 3.04
CA GLU A 41 -6.28 5.70 1.90
C GLU A 41 -5.75 4.28 2.13
N GLN A 42 -6.12 3.64 3.24
CA GLN A 42 -5.72 2.27 3.55
C GLN A 42 -6.26 1.30 2.51
N ARG A 43 -5.38 0.46 1.98
CA ARG A 43 -5.73 -0.49 0.92
C ARG A 43 -6.34 -1.77 1.50
N PRO A 44 -7.26 -2.44 0.78
CA PRO A 44 -7.84 -3.70 1.22
C PRO A 44 -6.81 -4.80 1.53
N SER A 45 -5.72 -4.87 0.75
CA SER A 45 -4.62 -5.81 0.97
C SER A 45 -3.89 -5.54 2.30
N GLU A 46 -3.67 -4.28 2.66
CA GLU A 46 -3.05 -3.87 3.93
C GLU A 46 -3.92 -4.25 5.13
N VAL A 47 -5.23 -3.99 5.03
CA VAL A 47 -6.19 -4.35 6.10
C VAL A 47 -6.15 -5.86 6.36
N SER A 48 -6.20 -6.66 5.29
CA SER A 48 -6.17 -8.13 5.39
C SER A 48 -4.83 -8.62 5.95
N PHE A 49 -3.72 -8.04 5.48
CA PHE A 49 -2.38 -8.37 5.96
C PHE A 49 -2.22 -8.11 7.46
N VAL A 50 -2.55 -6.90 7.93
CA VAL A 50 -2.40 -6.52 9.34
C VAL A 50 -3.26 -7.39 10.25
N ARG A 51 -4.50 -7.68 9.83
CA ARG A 51 -5.40 -8.58 10.58
C ARG A 51 -4.85 -10.02 10.60
N GLY A 52 -4.35 -10.52 9.47
CA GLY A 52 -3.74 -11.84 9.35
C GLY A 52 -2.55 -12.00 10.29
N VAL A 53 -1.61 -11.04 10.29
CA VAL A 53 -0.46 -11.04 11.20
C VAL A 53 -0.88 -10.95 12.67
N LYS A 54 -1.90 -10.15 13.00
CA LYS A 54 -2.42 -10.06 14.38
C LYS A 54 -2.98 -11.39 14.88
N LEU A 55 -3.61 -12.18 14.01
CA LEU A 55 -4.15 -13.49 14.38
C LEU A 55 -3.06 -14.52 14.70
N ILE A 56 -1.90 -14.43 14.04
CA ILE A 56 -0.72 -15.26 14.38
C ILE A 56 -0.33 -15.06 15.84
N SER A 57 -0.26 -13.80 16.29
CA SER A 57 0.07 -13.45 17.67
C SER A 57 -0.98 -13.97 18.67
N SER A 58 -2.23 -14.13 18.25
CA SER A 58 -3.31 -14.70 19.07
C SER A 58 -3.40 -16.24 19.03
N GLY A 59 -2.55 -16.89 18.23
CA GLY A 59 -2.54 -18.36 18.09
C GLY A 59 -3.63 -18.92 17.18
N ASN A 60 -4.40 -18.08 16.47
CA ASN A 60 -5.38 -18.53 15.49
C ASN A 60 -4.74 -18.59 14.09
N TYR A 61 -4.07 -19.70 13.80
CA TYR A 61 -3.35 -19.89 12.55
C TYR A 61 -4.28 -20.11 11.35
N SER A 62 -5.38 -20.86 11.51
CA SER A 62 -6.34 -21.13 10.43
C SER A 62 -6.94 -19.84 9.86
N SER A 63 -7.48 -18.97 10.72
CA SER A 63 -8.04 -17.69 10.27
C SER A 63 -6.96 -16.70 9.83
N SER A 64 -5.72 -16.86 10.31
CA SER A 64 -4.58 -16.07 9.82
C SER A 64 -4.24 -16.42 8.37
N VAL A 65 -4.18 -17.71 8.03
CA VAL A 65 -3.94 -18.20 6.67
C VAL A 65 -4.97 -17.61 5.71
N GLU A 66 -6.27 -17.71 6.03
CA GLU A 66 -7.35 -17.16 5.20
C GLU A 66 -7.15 -15.65 4.90
N LEU A 67 -6.79 -14.86 5.91
CA LEU A 67 -6.58 -13.42 5.74
C LEU A 67 -5.29 -13.08 5.00
N LEU A 68 -4.23 -13.87 5.18
CA LEU A 68 -2.96 -13.66 4.48
C LEU A 68 -3.03 -14.06 3.01
N GLU A 69 -3.77 -15.13 2.68
CA GLU A 69 -4.05 -15.51 1.29
C GLU A 69 -4.94 -14.47 0.60
N GLU A 70 -5.94 -13.94 1.30
CA GLU A 70 -6.75 -12.83 0.78
C GLU A 70 -5.90 -11.57 0.57
N ALA A 71 -5.01 -11.24 1.50
CA ALA A 71 -4.07 -10.13 1.34
C ALA A 71 -3.17 -10.30 0.10
N LEU A 72 -2.69 -11.53 -0.15
CA LEU A 72 -1.89 -11.87 -1.33
C LEU A 72 -2.68 -11.68 -2.62
N ARG A 73 -3.90 -12.23 -2.67
CA ARG A 73 -4.78 -12.13 -3.84
C ARG A 73 -5.06 -10.67 -4.19
N LEU A 74 -5.49 -9.88 -3.20
CA LEU A 74 -5.77 -8.46 -3.37
C LEU A 74 -4.52 -7.68 -3.82
N TYR A 75 -3.35 -7.98 -3.24
CA TYR A 75 -2.12 -7.31 -3.66
C TYR A 75 -1.76 -7.61 -5.12
N LEU A 76 -1.91 -8.87 -5.55
CA LEU A 76 -1.62 -9.26 -6.94
C LEU A 76 -2.60 -8.61 -7.92
N GLU A 77 -3.88 -8.49 -7.56
CA GLU A 77 -4.87 -7.77 -8.36
C GLU A 77 -4.50 -6.28 -8.53
N GLU A 78 -4.11 -5.61 -7.44
CA GLU A 78 -3.62 -4.22 -7.50
C GLU A 78 -2.31 -4.08 -8.29
N TYR A 79 -1.43 -5.08 -8.20
CA TYR A 79 -0.20 -5.13 -8.98
C TYR A 79 -0.50 -5.23 -10.47
N ASP A 80 -1.41 -6.12 -10.88
CA ASP A 80 -1.82 -6.28 -12.27
C ASP A 80 -2.48 -5.01 -12.80
N LEU A 81 -3.32 -4.33 -12.01
CA LEU A 81 -3.90 -3.04 -12.37
C LEU A 81 -2.80 -1.99 -12.61
N CYS A 82 -1.80 -1.90 -11.73
CA CYS A 82 -0.66 -1.00 -11.93
C CYS A 82 0.12 -1.33 -13.21
N GLN A 83 0.29 -2.62 -13.54
CA GLN A 83 0.95 -3.02 -14.79
C GLN A 83 0.18 -2.55 -16.03
N VAL A 84 -1.15 -2.63 -16.00
CA VAL A 84 -2.04 -2.21 -17.09
C VAL A 84 -2.04 -0.69 -17.25
N ASP A 85 -2.07 0.06 -16.14
CA ASP A 85 -2.02 1.53 -16.16
C ASP A 85 -0.75 2.08 -16.84
N CYS A 86 0.34 1.31 -16.83
CA CYS A 86 1.60 1.66 -17.49
C CYS A 86 1.60 1.48 -19.02
N GLU A 87 0.61 0.80 -19.60
CA GLU A 87 0.53 0.54 -21.05
C GLU A 87 -0.11 1.69 -21.85
N GLY A 88 -0.45 2.80 -21.19
CA GLY A 88 -0.98 4.00 -21.83
C GLY A 88 0.04 4.71 -22.74
N ILE A 89 -0.40 5.10 -23.94
CA ILE A 89 0.41 5.90 -24.87
C ILE A 89 0.42 7.35 -24.37
N SER A 90 1.59 7.88 -24.00
CA SER A 90 1.77 9.31 -23.79
C SER A 90 1.61 10.04 -25.13
N CYS A 91 1.00 11.23 -25.16
CA CYS A 91 0.85 12.01 -26.39
C CYS A 91 2.24 12.34 -26.97
N VAL A 92 2.69 11.58 -27.98
CA VAL A 92 4.01 11.79 -28.59
C VAL A 92 3.90 12.76 -29.75
N SER A 93 4.86 13.68 -29.85
CA SER A 93 4.93 14.65 -30.95
C SER A 93 5.28 13.96 -32.28
N SER A 94 4.63 14.39 -33.37
CA SER A 94 4.72 13.75 -34.69
C SER A 94 6.05 13.94 -35.43
N ASP A 95 7.02 14.61 -34.82
CA ASP A 95 8.27 15.03 -35.49
C ASP A 95 9.44 14.04 -35.33
N ARG A 96 9.24 12.89 -34.68
CA ARG A 96 10.31 11.89 -34.47
C ARG A 96 10.19 10.69 -35.41
N ASP A 97 11.33 10.04 -35.65
CA ASP A 97 11.41 8.76 -36.37
C ASP A 97 10.57 7.69 -35.66
N PHE A 98 9.77 6.94 -36.44
CA PHE A 98 8.85 5.91 -35.95
C PHE A 98 9.52 4.85 -35.06
N TYR A 99 10.72 4.39 -35.42
CA TYR A 99 11.40 3.36 -34.64
C TYR A 99 11.92 3.90 -33.30
N VAL A 100 12.36 5.15 -33.30
CA VAL A 100 12.77 5.85 -32.07
C VAL A 100 11.58 6.03 -31.15
N LEU A 101 10.44 6.48 -31.70
CA LEU A 101 9.19 6.65 -30.96
C LEU A 101 8.74 5.36 -30.28
N ILE A 102 8.71 4.25 -31.02
CA ILE A 102 8.33 2.95 -30.46
C ILE A 102 9.28 2.53 -29.35
N ALA A 103 10.60 2.63 -29.57
CA ALA A 103 11.58 2.25 -28.57
C ALA A 103 11.44 3.07 -27.28
N GLU A 104 11.20 4.39 -27.39
CA GLU A 104 10.98 5.27 -26.25
C GLU A 104 9.72 4.88 -25.46
N VAL A 105 8.59 4.66 -26.15
CA VAL A 105 7.35 4.22 -25.51
C VAL A 105 7.55 2.90 -24.76
N TYR A 106 8.20 1.90 -25.38
CA TYR A 106 8.49 0.64 -24.70
C TYR A 106 9.37 0.81 -23.46
N VAL A 107 10.42 1.62 -23.56
CA VAL A 107 11.32 1.91 -22.43
C VAL A 107 10.56 2.59 -21.29
N ASP A 108 9.69 3.55 -21.60
CA ASP A 108 8.91 4.27 -20.59
C ASP A 108 7.85 3.37 -19.94
N THR A 109 7.16 2.53 -20.71
CA THR A 109 6.26 1.49 -20.17
C THR A 109 7.01 0.55 -19.24
N LEU A 110 8.19 0.05 -19.63
CA LEU A 110 8.99 -0.84 -18.78
C LEU A 110 9.44 -0.15 -17.49
N LYS A 111 9.88 1.10 -17.57
CA LYS A 111 10.24 1.89 -16.37
C LYS A 111 9.06 2.08 -15.44
N CYS A 112 7.87 2.33 -15.98
CA CYS A 112 6.64 2.45 -15.19
C CYS A 112 6.32 1.12 -14.48
N LYS A 113 6.31 0.01 -15.22
CA LYS A 113 6.03 -1.33 -14.70
C LYS A 113 6.98 -1.74 -13.57
N LEU A 114 8.26 -1.39 -13.67
CA LEU A 114 9.26 -1.64 -12.62
C LEU A 114 8.98 -0.89 -11.31
N LYS A 115 8.28 0.25 -11.38
CA LYS A 115 7.92 1.05 -10.20
C LYS A 115 6.66 0.56 -9.49
N CYS A 116 5.92 -0.42 -10.05
CA CYS A 116 4.68 -0.87 -9.43
C CYS A 116 4.88 -1.40 -8.00
N GLU A 117 5.93 -2.17 -7.73
CA GLU A 117 6.20 -2.64 -6.36
C GLU A 117 6.47 -1.49 -5.38
N GLU A 118 7.20 -0.45 -5.83
CA GLU A 118 7.50 0.74 -5.04
C GLU A 118 6.24 1.59 -4.80
N ASN A 119 5.42 1.80 -5.84
CA ASN A 119 4.16 2.56 -5.77
C ASN A 119 3.09 1.85 -4.92
N LEU A 120 3.17 0.52 -4.83
CA LEU A 120 2.28 -0.30 -4.03
C LEU A 120 2.90 -0.70 -2.68
N MET A 121 3.96 0.00 -2.24
CA MET A 121 4.57 -0.24 -0.95
C MET A 121 3.55 0.03 0.17
N PRO A 122 3.17 -0.99 0.94
CA PRO A 122 2.11 -0.88 1.93
C PRO A 122 2.53 -0.01 3.10
N ASN A 123 1.56 0.68 3.68
CA ASN A 123 1.74 1.47 4.88
C ASN A 123 0.92 0.91 6.05
N VAL A 124 1.62 0.47 7.08
CA VAL A 124 0.99 -0.07 8.28
C VAL A 124 1.29 0.87 9.44
N GLY A 125 0.37 1.79 9.73
CA GLY A 125 0.50 2.66 10.89
C GLY A 125 1.69 3.63 10.82
N GLY A 126 2.08 4.08 9.63
CA GLY A 126 3.26 4.92 9.39
C GLY A 126 4.54 4.15 9.08
N TYR A 127 4.48 2.80 9.08
CA TYR A 127 5.61 1.94 8.72
C TYR A 127 5.44 1.36 7.32
N PHE A 128 6.39 1.67 6.45
CA PHE A 128 6.42 1.12 5.10
C PHE A 128 7.04 -0.28 5.09
N VAL A 129 6.27 -1.28 4.66
CA VAL A 129 6.74 -2.68 4.59
C VAL A 129 7.33 -2.95 3.21
N LYS A 130 8.65 -3.07 3.14
CA LYS A 130 9.35 -3.46 1.90
C LYS A 130 9.14 -4.95 1.62
N ASN A 131 9.10 -5.32 0.34
CA ASN A 131 8.95 -6.71 -0.12
C ASN A 131 7.72 -7.39 0.52
N LEU A 132 6.54 -6.77 0.37
CA LEU A 132 5.31 -7.25 1.01
C LEU A 132 5.02 -8.72 0.67
N VAL A 133 5.13 -9.10 -0.60
CA VAL A 133 4.86 -10.48 -1.05
C VAL A 133 5.75 -11.49 -0.33
N ALA A 134 7.05 -11.21 -0.22
CA ALA A 134 7.98 -12.07 0.51
C ALA A 134 7.61 -12.17 2.00
N THR A 135 7.18 -11.06 2.58
CA THR A 135 6.72 -11.00 3.99
C THR A 135 5.44 -11.81 4.19
N ILE A 136 4.47 -11.72 3.27
CA ILE A 136 3.24 -12.53 3.30
C ILE A 136 3.60 -14.02 3.24
N TYR A 137 4.46 -14.44 2.31
CA TYR A 137 4.89 -15.84 2.22
C TYR A 137 5.62 -16.32 3.47
N HIS A 138 6.43 -15.46 4.11
CA HIS A 138 7.08 -15.80 5.37
C HIS A 138 6.05 -16.10 6.47
N TYR A 139 5.02 -15.26 6.61
CA TYR A 139 3.95 -15.49 7.59
C TYR A 139 3.07 -16.69 7.24
N LEU A 140 2.75 -16.88 5.96
CA LEU A 140 2.01 -18.06 5.49
C LEU A 140 2.78 -19.35 5.81
N GLN A 141 4.08 -19.39 5.50
CA GLN A 141 4.93 -20.54 5.83
C GLN A 141 4.89 -20.85 7.32
N TYR A 142 4.99 -19.81 8.17
CA TYR A 142 4.91 -19.99 9.62
C TYR A 142 3.53 -20.49 10.07
N ALA A 143 2.45 -19.89 9.57
CA ALA A 143 1.08 -20.23 9.96
C ALA A 143 0.68 -21.64 9.49
N TYR A 144 1.12 -22.07 8.30
CA TYR A 144 0.89 -23.42 7.79
C TYR A 144 1.64 -24.51 8.58
N TYR A 145 2.77 -24.16 9.18
CA TYR A 145 3.56 -25.10 9.97
C TYR A 145 3.01 -25.33 11.38
N LYS A 146 2.28 -24.35 11.94
CA LYS A 146 1.79 -24.36 13.32
C LYS A 146 0.44 -25.04 13.46
#